data_AF-A0A2H3JYN2-F1
#
_entry.id   AF-A0A2H3JYN2-F1
#
_cell.length_a   1.000
_cell.length_b   1.000
_cell.length_c   1.000
_cell.angle_alpha   90.00
_cell.angle_beta   90.00
_cell.angle_gamma   90.00
#
_symmetry.space_group_name_H-M   'P 1'
#
loop_
_entity.id
_entity.type
_entity.pdbx_description
1 polymer ?
#
loop_
_entity_poly.entity_id
_entity_poly.type
_entity_poly.pdbx_seq_one_letter_code
_entity_poly.pdbx_strand_id
1 'polypeptide(L)'
;MLIRPSQLVRTYHIPRPFLATMSHNAGSVVSAAYQDANRFFGAGRLDLKNIGEADARKLMSAEHKALGYRPPPGSLAVSAQAEAAKHPQAESGLNAEAIRRTAAEDAARIQEKKLVNVDSIGEADARKLVSEEHKALGYRPPPGSLAAEAQAAAAKHPDATAQIDKHDLSRAALEDAERIAKYQGKSNGIDLNSLGEAEARKLMSEEHKALGYRPPPGSLAAEAQSAAAKHPDANGGVDPATLAQAAIVDARNIETHRQASTSPQTSPEVSLSTITEDEARTLQSAEQKTLGYRPPSDSVAAQAQSIIDRRVQEGTDTAAAQNLACQNTDDSSERKPGDVGLQGSERRKTRARVMASETARRIATVRGNISEKDIYALAALGVDFWT
;
A
#
# COMPACT_ATOMS: atom_id res chain seq x y z
N MET A 1 -40.96 75.72 -8.65
CA MET A 1 -41.31 74.67 -7.66
C MET A 1 -40.16 73.67 -7.62
N LEU A 2 -39.46 73.60 -6.49
CA LEU A 2 -38.28 72.77 -6.21
C LEU A 2 -38.74 71.43 -5.62
N ILE A 3 -38.43 70.25 -6.21
CA ILE A 3 -38.40 68.96 -5.49
C ILE A 3 -37.32 68.01 -6.06
N ARG A 4 -36.16 68.06 -5.39
CA ARG A 4 -35.23 67.01 -4.89
C ARG A 4 -34.87 65.74 -5.72
N PRO A 5 -33.56 65.41 -5.85
CA PRO A 5 -33.07 64.12 -6.33
C PRO A 5 -32.97 63.06 -5.21
N SER A 6 -33.44 61.85 -5.49
CA SER A 6 -33.35 60.67 -4.63
C SER A 6 -31.91 60.15 -4.55
N GLN A 7 -31.33 60.17 -3.35
CA GLN A 7 -30.05 59.56 -3.06
C GLN A 7 -30.23 58.04 -2.84
N LEU A 8 -29.56 57.26 -3.68
CA LEU A 8 -29.55 55.80 -3.63
C LEU A 8 -28.29 55.37 -2.86
N VAL A 9 -28.44 55.09 -1.58
CA VAL A 9 -27.36 54.66 -0.68
C VAL A 9 -27.04 53.19 -0.97
N ARG A 10 -25.96 52.93 -1.71
CA ARG A 10 -25.37 51.60 -1.85
C ARG A 10 -24.49 51.31 -0.63
N THR A 11 -24.98 50.46 0.27
CA THR A 11 -24.18 49.88 1.35
C THR A 11 -23.24 48.83 0.78
N TYR A 12 -21.94 49.11 0.79
CA TYR A 12 -20.90 48.14 0.43
C TYR A 12 -20.74 47.14 1.58
N HIS A 13 -21.12 45.89 1.35
CA HIS A 13 -20.85 44.79 2.26
C HIS A 13 -19.36 44.41 2.13
N ILE A 14 -18.56 44.76 3.14
CA ILE A 14 -17.15 44.39 3.20
C ILE A 14 -17.09 42.91 3.63
N PRO A 15 -16.64 41.97 2.77
CA PRO A 15 -16.49 40.58 3.16
C PRO A 15 -15.45 40.46 4.27
N ARG A 16 -15.78 39.70 5.31
CA ARG A 16 -14.88 39.41 6.43
C ARG A 16 -13.61 38.73 5.89
N PRO A 17 -12.42 39.11 6.38
CA PRO A 17 -11.18 38.43 6.01
C PRO A 17 -11.26 36.97 6.49
N PHE A 18 -11.25 36.04 5.54
CA PHE A 18 -11.03 34.62 5.82
C PHE A 18 -9.67 34.49 6.51
N LEU A 19 -9.68 34.17 7.80
CA LEU A 19 -8.49 33.73 8.51
C LEU A 19 -8.06 32.41 7.86
N ALA A 20 -7.04 32.48 7.01
CA ALA A 20 -6.40 31.32 6.40
C ALA A 20 -5.88 30.44 7.52
N THR A 21 -6.60 29.35 7.80
CA THR A 21 -6.13 28.28 8.66
C THR A 21 -4.86 27.73 8.03
N MET A 22 -3.72 28.08 8.61
CA MET A 22 -2.40 27.58 8.22
C MET A 22 -2.47 26.05 8.19
N SER A 23 -2.28 25.49 6.99
CA SER A 23 -2.26 24.05 6.78
C SER A 23 -1.17 23.44 7.65
N HIS A 24 -1.56 22.53 8.55
CA HIS A 24 -0.66 21.84 9.48
C HIS A 24 0.35 20.92 8.75
N ASN A 25 0.28 20.84 7.42
CA ASN A 25 1.19 20.08 6.59
C ASN A 25 2.44 20.85 6.13
N ALA A 26 2.52 22.17 6.36
CA ALA A 26 3.67 22.96 5.90
C ALA A 26 5.00 22.48 6.49
N GLY A 27 5.03 22.07 7.76
CA GLY A 27 6.21 21.47 8.38
C GLY A 27 6.58 20.11 7.80
N SER A 28 5.58 19.29 7.43
CA SER A 28 5.81 17.97 6.82
C SER A 28 6.35 18.10 5.40
N VAL A 29 5.90 19.08 4.62
CA VAL A 29 6.38 19.32 3.24
C VAL A 29 7.82 19.83 3.25
N VAL A 30 8.16 20.75 4.15
CA VAL A 30 9.54 21.24 4.27
C VAL A 30 10.48 20.14 4.79
N SER A 31 10.06 19.32 5.75
CA SER A 31 10.86 18.18 6.21
C SER A 31 11.02 17.09 5.14
N ALA A 32 9.98 16.81 4.36
CA ALA A 32 10.07 15.89 3.23
C ALA A 32 10.97 16.44 2.12
N ALA A 33 10.86 17.72 1.79
CA ALA A 33 11.75 18.39 0.85
C ALA A 33 13.21 18.45 1.35
N TYR A 34 13.43 18.59 2.66
CA TYR A 34 14.77 18.56 3.26
C TYR A 34 15.35 17.13 3.31
N GLN A 35 14.53 16.12 3.53
CA GLN A 35 14.93 14.70 3.43
C GLN A 35 15.18 14.29 1.98
N ASP A 36 14.40 14.79 1.04
CA ASP A 36 14.59 14.57 -0.40
C ASP A 36 15.85 15.32 -0.88
N ALA A 37 16.03 16.58 -0.48
CA ALA A 37 17.26 17.33 -0.72
C ALA A 37 18.47 16.64 -0.08
N ASN A 38 18.39 16.10 1.14
CA ASN A 38 19.49 15.34 1.74
C ASN A 38 19.67 13.94 1.13
N ARG A 39 18.65 13.35 0.49
CA ARG A 39 18.82 12.19 -0.41
C ARG A 39 19.57 12.59 -1.68
N PHE A 40 19.36 13.82 -2.19
CA PHE A 40 20.05 14.34 -3.36
C PHE A 40 21.45 14.92 -3.07
N PHE A 41 21.71 15.41 -1.85
CA PHE A 41 22.91 16.17 -1.45
C PHE A 41 23.67 15.57 -0.25
N GLY A 42 23.24 14.43 0.28
CA GLY A 42 23.86 13.78 1.44
C GLY A 42 25.27 13.23 1.17
N ALA A 43 26.15 13.42 2.17
CA ALA A 43 27.56 13.09 2.20
C ALA A 43 27.87 11.69 1.63
N GLY A 44 28.37 11.64 0.39
CA GLY A 44 28.73 10.39 -0.30
C GLY A 44 28.61 10.45 -1.81
N ARG A 45 27.95 11.47 -2.38
CA ARG A 45 27.92 11.67 -3.82
C ARG A 45 29.33 11.92 -4.33
N LEU A 46 29.83 11.05 -5.20
CA LEU A 46 31.12 11.21 -5.85
C LEU A 46 31.15 12.57 -6.56
N ASP A 47 32.16 13.38 -6.28
CA ASP A 47 32.36 14.63 -7.00
C ASP A 47 32.83 14.33 -8.42
N LEU A 48 31.86 14.26 -9.33
CA LEU A 48 32.11 13.92 -10.74
C LEU A 48 33.06 14.91 -11.42
N LYS A 49 33.15 16.15 -10.94
CA LYS A 49 33.98 17.20 -11.58
C LYS A 49 35.47 16.88 -11.55
N ASN A 50 35.90 16.10 -10.55
CA ASN A 50 37.29 15.76 -10.33
C ASN A 50 37.57 14.27 -10.55
N ILE A 51 36.66 13.53 -11.20
CA ILE A 51 36.82 12.08 -11.37
C ILE A 51 37.85 11.78 -12.47
N GLY A 52 38.82 10.93 -12.13
CA GLY A 52 39.79 10.42 -13.09
C GLY A 52 39.23 9.33 -14.00
N GLU A 53 39.87 9.11 -15.15
CA GLU A 53 39.47 8.07 -16.11
C GLU A 53 39.44 6.67 -15.48
N ALA A 54 40.42 6.35 -14.64
CA ALA A 54 40.50 5.07 -13.96
C ALA A 54 39.28 4.83 -13.05
N ASP A 55 38.83 5.85 -12.32
CA ASP A 55 37.70 5.73 -11.41
C ASP A 55 36.36 5.77 -12.14
N ALA A 56 36.24 6.53 -13.22
CA ALA A 56 35.07 6.47 -14.09
C ALA A 56 34.89 5.07 -14.71
N ARG A 57 35.99 4.41 -15.12
CA ARG A 57 35.96 3.01 -15.59
C ARG A 57 35.56 2.03 -14.46
N LYS A 58 36.07 2.21 -13.25
CA LYS A 58 35.65 1.40 -12.08
C LYS A 58 34.17 1.58 -11.77
N LEU A 59 33.67 2.82 -11.80
CA LEU A 59 32.26 3.14 -11.59
C LEU A 59 31.39 2.48 -12.66
N MET A 60 31.77 2.57 -13.94
CA MET A 60 31.06 1.89 -15.02
C MET A 60 31.04 0.36 -14.85
N SER A 61 32.17 -0.24 -14.48
CA SER A 61 32.24 -1.68 -14.24
C SER A 61 31.39 -2.11 -13.05
N ALA A 62 31.41 -1.33 -11.96
CA ALA A 62 30.60 -1.59 -10.77
C ALA A 62 29.10 -1.47 -11.07
N GLU A 63 28.69 -0.43 -11.80
CA GLU A 63 27.29 -0.21 -12.17
C GLU A 63 26.81 -1.25 -13.17
N HIS A 64 27.64 -1.62 -14.16
CA HIS A 64 27.34 -2.74 -15.07
C HIS A 64 27.13 -4.04 -14.30
N LYS A 65 27.99 -4.32 -13.31
CA LYS A 65 27.86 -5.53 -12.48
C LYS A 65 26.59 -5.51 -11.61
N ALA A 66 26.19 -4.34 -11.12
CA ALA A 66 24.97 -4.16 -10.34
C ALA A 66 23.69 -4.27 -11.18
N LEU A 67 23.69 -3.70 -12.39
CA LEU A 67 22.57 -3.75 -13.32
C LEU A 67 22.46 -5.11 -14.05
N GLY A 68 23.59 -5.78 -14.26
CA GLY A 68 23.70 -6.97 -15.11
C GLY A 68 23.80 -6.68 -16.61
N TYR A 69 23.86 -5.40 -17.00
CA TYR A 69 23.97 -4.94 -18.40
C TYR A 69 24.68 -3.57 -18.45
N ARG A 70 24.96 -3.09 -19.67
CA ARG A 70 25.64 -1.80 -19.87
C ARG A 70 24.80 -0.64 -19.32
N PRO A 71 25.36 0.24 -18.46
CA PRO A 71 24.63 1.37 -17.92
C PRO A 71 23.97 2.22 -19.02
N PRO A 72 22.68 2.59 -18.88
CA PRO A 72 21.97 3.38 -19.88
C PRO A 72 22.52 4.82 -19.95
N PRO A 73 22.27 5.56 -21.03
CA PRO A 73 22.58 6.99 -21.08
C PRO A 73 21.88 7.74 -19.94
N GLY A 74 22.59 8.67 -19.31
CA GLY A 74 22.09 9.39 -18.11
C GLY A 74 22.32 8.67 -16.78
N SER A 75 22.96 7.49 -16.78
CA SER A 75 23.53 6.88 -15.58
C SER A 75 24.70 7.70 -15.03
N LEU A 76 24.99 7.54 -13.73
CA LEU A 76 26.15 8.16 -13.10
C LEU A 76 27.46 7.69 -13.75
N ALA A 77 27.59 6.41 -14.12
CA ALA A 77 28.77 5.92 -14.84
C ALA A 77 29.00 6.64 -16.18
N VAL A 78 27.95 6.86 -16.97
CA VAL A 78 28.08 7.54 -18.27
C VAL A 78 28.42 9.01 -18.07
N SER A 79 27.81 9.68 -17.09
CA SER A 79 28.17 11.06 -16.73
C SER A 79 29.61 11.17 -16.23
N ALA A 80 30.06 10.22 -15.41
CA ALA A 80 31.42 10.17 -14.90
C ALA A 80 32.46 9.97 -16.01
N GLN A 81 32.17 9.12 -17.00
CA GLN A 81 33.03 8.95 -18.17
C GLN A 81 33.11 10.21 -19.03
N ALA A 82 31.98 10.88 -19.24
CA ALA A 82 31.95 12.13 -19.97
C ALA A 82 32.76 13.24 -19.28
N GLU A 83 32.74 13.28 -17.93
CA GLU A 83 33.51 14.26 -17.16
C GLU A 83 34.99 13.90 -17.10
N ALA A 84 35.34 12.63 -16.91
CA ALA A 84 36.72 12.15 -16.94
C ALA A 84 37.40 12.42 -18.29
N ALA A 85 36.67 12.35 -19.40
CA ALA A 85 37.18 12.69 -20.72
C ALA A 85 37.62 14.17 -20.84
N LYS A 86 37.06 15.07 -20.02
CA LYS A 86 37.49 16.48 -19.94
C LYS A 86 38.76 16.65 -19.10
N HIS A 87 39.01 15.73 -18.16
CA HIS A 87 40.10 15.81 -17.19
C HIS A 87 40.91 14.51 -17.13
N PRO A 88 41.63 14.12 -18.21
CA PRO A 88 42.31 12.83 -18.29
C PRO A 88 43.43 12.63 -17.25
N GLN A 89 43.96 13.73 -16.69
CA GLN A 89 45.04 13.72 -15.69
C GLN A 89 44.55 13.89 -14.25
N ALA A 90 43.23 13.91 -14.01
CA ALA A 90 42.72 14.00 -12.64
C ALA A 90 42.91 12.65 -11.92
N GLU A 91 43.61 12.67 -10.79
CA GLU A 91 43.69 11.53 -9.88
C GLU A 91 42.67 11.72 -8.76
N SER A 92 41.50 11.10 -8.91
CA SER A 92 40.52 11.04 -7.83
C SER A 92 40.97 9.99 -6.81
N GLY A 93 41.30 10.40 -5.58
CA GLY A 93 41.61 9.49 -4.48
C GLY A 93 40.37 8.78 -3.90
N LEU A 94 39.40 8.43 -4.75
CA LEU A 94 38.11 7.91 -4.30
C LEU A 94 38.27 6.47 -3.78
N ASN A 95 37.69 6.21 -2.61
CA ASN A 95 37.66 4.87 -2.05
C ASN A 95 36.85 3.95 -2.98
N ALA A 96 37.44 2.82 -3.37
CA ALA A 96 36.79 1.82 -4.21
C ALA A 96 35.45 1.30 -3.63
N GLU A 97 35.32 1.26 -2.31
CA GLU A 97 34.06 0.89 -1.65
C GLU A 97 32.97 1.95 -1.84
N ALA A 98 33.33 3.24 -1.79
CA ALA A 98 32.41 4.33 -2.06
C ALA A 98 31.89 4.25 -3.50
N ILE A 99 32.77 3.98 -4.47
CA ILE A 99 32.40 3.79 -5.89
C ILE A 99 31.40 2.64 -6.05
N ARG A 100 31.65 1.49 -5.40
CA ARG A 100 30.74 0.33 -5.47
C ARG A 100 29.38 0.64 -4.87
N ARG A 101 29.35 1.31 -3.72
CA ARG A 101 28.11 1.70 -3.05
C ARG A 101 27.30 2.66 -3.91
N THR A 102 27.93 3.71 -4.45
CA THR A 102 27.25 4.68 -5.31
C THR A 102 26.76 4.07 -6.62
N ALA A 103 27.51 3.11 -7.19
CA ALA A 103 27.08 2.35 -8.35
C ALA A 103 25.85 1.48 -8.05
N ALA A 104 25.81 0.83 -6.89
CA ALA A 104 24.67 0.03 -6.47
C ALA A 104 23.42 0.89 -6.20
N GLU A 105 23.60 2.06 -5.58
CA GLU A 105 22.53 3.03 -5.36
C GLU A 105 21.97 3.59 -6.68
N ASP A 106 22.83 3.91 -7.65
CA ASP A 106 22.37 4.36 -8.97
C ASP A 106 21.68 3.26 -9.76
N ALA A 107 22.21 2.03 -9.70
CA ALA A 107 21.58 0.87 -10.30
C ALA A 107 20.17 0.62 -9.74
N ALA A 108 20.00 0.73 -8.41
CA ALA A 108 18.69 0.63 -7.76
C ALA A 108 17.74 1.74 -8.23
N ARG A 109 18.22 2.99 -8.31
CA ARG A 109 17.45 4.13 -8.84
C ARG A 109 17.03 3.92 -10.30
N ILE A 110 17.91 3.36 -11.13
CA ILE A 110 17.61 3.07 -12.53
C ILE A 110 16.57 1.95 -12.62
N GLN A 111 16.70 0.90 -11.80
CA GLN A 111 15.71 -0.17 -11.71
C GLN A 111 14.35 0.35 -11.23
N GLU A 112 14.33 1.27 -10.28
CA GLU A 112 13.10 1.92 -9.81
C GLU A 112 12.46 2.76 -10.91
N LYS A 113 13.24 3.58 -11.63
CA LYS A 113 12.74 4.35 -12.79
C LYS A 113 12.27 3.48 -13.96
N LYS A 114 12.76 2.24 -14.05
CA LYS A 114 12.35 1.27 -15.05
C LYS A 114 10.95 0.71 -14.79
N LEU A 115 10.43 0.84 -13.56
CA LEU A 115 9.05 0.52 -13.27
C LEU A 115 8.17 1.55 -13.99
N VAL A 116 7.58 1.12 -15.09
CA VAL A 116 6.61 1.91 -15.83
C VAL A 116 5.47 2.23 -14.86
N ASN A 117 5.21 3.53 -14.63
CA ASN A 117 4.11 3.94 -13.76
C ASN A 117 2.78 3.65 -14.46
N VAL A 118 2.22 2.48 -14.15
CA VAL A 118 1.03 1.92 -14.78
C VAL A 118 -0.17 2.86 -14.67
N ASP A 119 -0.29 3.61 -13.58
CA ASP A 119 -1.40 4.53 -13.32
C ASP A 119 -1.47 5.72 -14.28
N SER A 120 -0.35 6.04 -14.96
CA SER A 120 -0.27 7.15 -15.91
C SER A 120 -0.45 6.73 -17.38
N ILE A 121 -0.58 5.42 -17.65
CA ILE A 121 -0.59 4.88 -19.01
C ILE A 121 -1.93 5.16 -19.71
N GLY A 122 -1.86 5.71 -20.92
CA GLY A 122 -3.03 5.91 -21.79
C GLY A 122 -3.47 4.67 -22.55
N GLU A 123 -4.64 4.75 -23.18
CA GLU A 123 -5.19 3.63 -23.96
C GLU A 123 -4.25 3.17 -25.10
N ALA A 124 -3.60 4.10 -25.79
CA ALA A 124 -2.68 3.78 -26.89
C ALA A 124 -1.45 2.99 -26.42
N ASP A 125 -0.85 3.39 -25.30
CA ASP A 125 0.33 2.75 -24.74
C ASP A 125 -0.01 1.40 -24.10
N ALA A 126 -1.15 1.30 -23.41
CA ALA A 126 -1.66 0.04 -22.87
C ALA A 126 -1.92 -0.99 -23.98
N ARG A 127 -2.56 -0.58 -25.09
CA ARG A 127 -2.75 -1.45 -26.26
C ARG A 127 -1.42 -1.93 -26.85
N LYS A 128 -0.41 -1.06 -26.86
CA LYS A 128 0.92 -1.43 -27.33
C LYS A 128 1.59 -2.45 -26.41
N LEU A 129 1.56 -2.23 -25.09
CA LEU A 129 2.07 -3.19 -24.11
C LEU A 129 1.43 -4.57 -24.28
N VAL A 130 0.10 -4.62 -24.41
CA VAL A 130 -0.63 -5.86 -24.64
C VAL A 130 -0.21 -6.55 -25.93
N SER A 131 0.01 -5.79 -27.01
CA SER A 131 0.45 -6.36 -28.28
C SER A 131 1.87 -6.92 -28.21
N GLU A 132 2.80 -6.22 -27.57
CA GLU A 132 4.20 -6.67 -27.42
C GLU A 132 4.27 -7.90 -26.50
N GLU A 133 3.55 -7.88 -25.38
CA GLU A 133 3.52 -8.99 -24.44
C GLU A 133 2.82 -10.22 -25.05
N HIS A 134 1.69 -10.04 -25.76
CA HIS A 134 1.04 -11.11 -26.51
C HIS A 134 1.99 -11.73 -27.54
N LYS A 135 2.75 -10.91 -28.27
CA LYS A 135 3.71 -11.38 -29.26
C LYS A 135 4.85 -12.18 -28.62
N ALA A 136 5.30 -11.76 -27.44
CA ALA A 136 6.36 -12.42 -26.69
C ALA A 136 5.91 -13.76 -26.07
N LEU A 137 4.70 -13.79 -25.51
CA LEU A 137 4.10 -14.98 -24.90
C LEU A 137 3.56 -15.97 -25.94
N GLY A 138 3.09 -15.46 -27.09
CA GLY A 138 2.38 -16.24 -28.11
C GLY A 138 0.89 -16.47 -27.81
N TYR A 139 0.36 -15.89 -26.73
CA TYR A 139 -1.03 -15.95 -26.33
C TYR A 139 -1.43 -14.66 -25.59
N ARG A 140 -2.72 -14.52 -25.24
CA ARG A 140 -3.23 -13.33 -24.55
C ARG A 140 -2.61 -13.18 -23.17
N PRO A 141 -2.06 -12.00 -22.81
CA PRO A 141 -1.49 -11.75 -21.49
C PRO A 141 -2.45 -12.17 -20.37
N PRO A 142 -1.98 -12.91 -19.35
CA PRO A 142 -2.80 -13.34 -18.23
C PRO A 142 -3.20 -12.15 -17.35
N PRO A 143 -4.27 -12.25 -16.55
CA PRO A 143 -4.58 -11.23 -15.55
C PRO A 143 -3.44 -11.09 -14.54
N GLY A 144 -3.12 -9.85 -14.13
CA GLY A 144 -1.97 -9.54 -13.27
C GLY A 144 -0.63 -9.41 -14.00
N SER A 145 -0.62 -9.57 -15.33
CA SER A 145 0.49 -9.09 -16.16
C SER A 145 0.54 -7.57 -16.19
N LEU A 146 1.71 -7.02 -16.53
CA LEU A 146 1.92 -5.60 -16.74
C LEU A 146 1.01 -5.06 -17.84
N ALA A 147 0.79 -5.83 -18.92
CA ALA A 147 -0.20 -5.48 -19.93
C ALA A 147 -1.64 -5.41 -19.39
N ALA A 148 -2.06 -6.39 -18.58
CA ALA A 148 -3.40 -6.42 -17.99
C ALA A 148 -3.60 -5.27 -17.00
N GLU A 149 -2.59 -4.97 -16.18
CA GLU A 149 -2.61 -3.82 -15.27
C GLU A 149 -2.65 -2.49 -16.03
N ALA A 150 -1.86 -2.35 -17.10
CA ALA A 150 -1.89 -1.17 -17.97
C ALA A 150 -3.25 -0.97 -18.64
N GLN A 151 -3.91 -2.04 -19.10
CA GLN A 151 -5.29 -1.94 -19.60
C GLN A 151 -6.27 -1.49 -18.53
N ALA A 152 -6.16 -2.02 -17.31
CA ALA A 152 -7.02 -1.65 -16.20
C ALA A 152 -6.82 -0.18 -15.78
N ALA A 153 -5.57 0.32 -15.80
CA ALA A 153 -5.27 1.72 -15.54
C ALA A 153 -5.75 2.64 -16.67
N ALA A 154 -5.49 2.28 -17.93
CA ALA A 154 -5.96 3.04 -19.09
C ALA A 154 -7.49 3.13 -19.16
N ALA A 155 -8.22 2.10 -18.71
CA ALA A 155 -9.69 2.16 -18.61
C ALA A 155 -10.18 3.24 -17.63
N LYS A 156 -9.37 3.62 -16.62
CA LYS A 156 -9.66 4.73 -15.70
C LYS A 156 -9.28 6.09 -16.28
N HIS A 157 -8.27 6.13 -17.15
CA HIS A 157 -7.70 7.35 -17.72
C HIS A 157 -7.45 7.21 -19.23
N PRO A 158 -8.50 7.16 -20.08
CA PRO A 158 -8.34 6.91 -21.51
C PRO A 158 -7.53 8.00 -22.22
N ASP A 159 -7.63 9.24 -21.74
CA ASP A 159 -6.96 10.43 -22.30
C ASP A 159 -5.56 10.69 -21.72
N ALA A 160 -5.06 9.84 -20.81
CA ALA A 160 -3.73 10.01 -20.27
C ALA A 160 -2.69 9.83 -21.39
N THR A 161 -1.80 10.80 -21.56
CA THR A 161 -0.66 10.69 -22.48
C THR A 161 0.62 10.62 -21.67
N ALA A 162 0.96 9.44 -21.17
CA ALA A 162 2.30 9.24 -20.65
C ALA A 162 3.28 9.33 -21.82
N GLN A 163 4.20 10.28 -21.76
CA GLN A 163 5.29 10.36 -22.74
C GLN A 163 6.34 9.29 -22.45
N ILE A 164 5.93 8.01 -22.45
CA ILE A 164 6.84 6.88 -22.26
C ILE A 164 7.42 6.53 -23.63
N ASP A 165 8.73 6.38 -23.68
CA ASP A 165 9.40 5.98 -24.89
C ASP A 165 8.92 4.60 -25.34
N LYS A 166 8.54 4.53 -26.62
CA LYS A 166 8.04 3.31 -27.27
C LYS A 166 8.94 2.09 -27.09
N HIS A 167 10.24 2.32 -26.96
CA HIS A 167 11.26 1.29 -26.75
C HIS A 167 11.21 0.73 -25.32
N ASP A 168 10.99 1.58 -24.33
CA ASP A 168 10.92 1.17 -22.92
C ASP A 168 9.65 0.37 -22.64
N LEU A 169 8.52 0.71 -23.28
CA LEU A 169 7.30 -0.12 -23.25
C LEU A 169 7.55 -1.52 -23.81
N SER A 170 8.22 -1.63 -24.96
CA SER A 170 8.51 -2.94 -25.58
C SER A 170 9.46 -3.76 -24.70
N ARG A 171 10.49 -3.13 -24.12
CA ARG A 171 11.40 -3.79 -23.17
C ARG A 171 10.66 -4.27 -21.92
N ALA A 172 9.80 -3.44 -21.33
CA ALA A 172 9.01 -3.80 -20.16
C ALA A 172 8.07 -4.98 -20.43
N ALA A 173 7.41 -4.98 -21.60
CA ALA A 173 6.56 -6.08 -22.03
C ALA A 173 7.34 -7.40 -22.22
N LEU A 174 8.55 -7.35 -22.81
CA LEU A 174 9.40 -8.53 -22.97
C LEU A 174 9.86 -9.09 -21.62
N GLU A 175 10.27 -8.22 -20.70
CA GLU A 175 10.71 -8.64 -19.36
C GLU A 175 9.57 -9.24 -18.55
N ASP A 176 8.36 -8.68 -18.66
CA ASP A 176 7.18 -9.26 -18.03
C ASP A 176 6.79 -10.59 -18.66
N ALA A 177 6.82 -10.68 -19.99
CA ALA A 177 6.58 -11.93 -20.71
C ALA A 177 7.59 -13.01 -20.29
N GLU A 178 8.87 -12.69 -20.15
CA GLU A 178 9.88 -13.62 -19.63
C GLU A 178 9.60 -14.02 -18.18
N ARG A 179 9.16 -13.07 -17.34
CA ARG A 179 8.78 -13.32 -15.96
C ARG A 179 7.61 -14.30 -15.91
N ILE A 180 6.56 -14.05 -16.68
CA ILE A 180 5.38 -14.90 -16.81
C ILE A 180 5.76 -16.26 -17.38
N ALA A 181 6.57 -16.33 -18.45
CA ALA A 181 7.04 -17.59 -19.01
C ALA A 181 7.89 -18.38 -18.00
N LYS A 182 8.66 -17.69 -17.14
CA LYS A 182 9.36 -18.35 -16.02
C LYS A 182 8.41 -18.84 -14.94
N TYR A 183 7.26 -18.21 -14.72
CA TYR A 183 6.27 -18.68 -13.73
C TYR A 183 5.37 -19.78 -14.29
N GLN A 184 4.86 -19.62 -15.50
CA GLN A 184 4.00 -20.60 -16.18
C GLN A 184 4.79 -21.79 -16.73
N GLY A 185 6.02 -21.58 -17.19
CA GLY A 185 6.91 -22.63 -17.68
C GLY A 185 7.79 -23.26 -16.59
N LYS A 186 7.84 -22.70 -15.37
CA LYS A 186 8.39 -23.42 -14.22
C LYS A 186 7.28 -24.18 -13.50
N SER A 187 6.92 -25.29 -14.11
CA SER A 187 6.70 -26.57 -13.43
C SER A 187 7.93 -27.01 -12.61
N ASN A 188 8.54 -26.13 -11.79
CA ASN A 188 9.76 -26.37 -11.01
C ASN A 188 10.90 -27.07 -11.79
N GLY A 189 11.02 -26.79 -13.10
CA GLY A 189 12.03 -27.39 -13.99
C GLY A 189 11.63 -28.73 -14.61
N ILE A 190 10.36 -29.14 -14.51
CA ILE A 190 9.83 -30.38 -15.10
C ILE A 190 9.31 -30.08 -16.51
N ASP A 191 9.90 -30.65 -17.56
CA ASP A 191 9.33 -30.50 -18.90
C ASP A 191 8.02 -31.29 -19.03
N LEU A 192 6.89 -30.58 -18.97
CA LEU A 192 5.54 -31.18 -19.01
C LEU A 192 5.29 -31.97 -20.29
N ASN A 193 5.94 -31.61 -21.41
CA ASN A 193 5.75 -32.31 -22.69
C ASN A 193 6.45 -33.68 -22.71
N SER A 194 7.39 -33.90 -21.80
CA SER A 194 8.11 -35.18 -21.66
C SER A 194 7.43 -36.15 -20.69
N LEU A 195 6.41 -35.69 -19.94
CA LEU A 195 5.76 -36.48 -18.92
C LEU A 195 4.77 -37.50 -19.49
N GLY A 196 4.87 -38.74 -19.02
CA GLY A 196 3.92 -39.81 -19.29
C GLY A 196 2.70 -39.81 -18.38
N GLU A 197 1.74 -40.69 -18.69
CA GLU A 197 0.52 -40.85 -17.88
C GLU A 197 0.82 -41.23 -16.42
N ALA A 198 1.82 -42.08 -16.19
CA ALA A 198 2.20 -42.52 -14.85
C ALA A 198 2.74 -41.37 -13.98
N GLU A 199 3.60 -40.52 -14.55
CA GLU A 199 4.20 -39.37 -13.87
C GLU A 199 3.14 -38.29 -13.59
N ALA A 200 2.25 -38.03 -14.56
CA ALA A 200 1.13 -37.11 -14.39
C ALA A 200 0.14 -37.57 -13.32
N ARG A 201 -0.17 -38.87 -13.22
CA ARG A 201 -1.01 -39.42 -12.15
C ARG A 201 -0.35 -39.30 -10.79
N LYS A 202 0.97 -39.48 -10.72
CA LYS A 202 1.75 -39.29 -9.49
C LYS A 202 1.73 -37.84 -9.03
N LEU A 203 1.99 -36.88 -9.92
CA LEU A 203 1.87 -35.45 -9.62
C LEU A 203 0.49 -35.10 -9.06
N MET A 204 -0.58 -35.57 -9.72
CA MET A 204 -1.95 -35.36 -9.24
C MET A 204 -2.19 -35.92 -7.84
N SER A 205 -1.67 -37.12 -7.55
CA SER A 205 -1.82 -37.74 -6.22
C SER A 205 -1.07 -36.96 -5.13
N GLU A 206 0.15 -36.51 -5.40
CA GLU A 206 0.95 -35.74 -4.43
C GLU A 206 0.35 -34.34 -4.20
N GLU A 207 -0.10 -33.67 -5.27
CA GLU A 207 -0.72 -32.34 -5.15
C GLU A 207 -2.08 -32.43 -4.44
N HIS A 208 -2.91 -33.43 -4.76
CA HIS A 208 -4.15 -33.71 -4.04
C HIS A 208 -3.89 -33.94 -2.54
N LYS A 209 -2.86 -34.72 -2.21
CA LYS A 209 -2.48 -35.01 -0.83
C LYS A 209 -2.01 -33.75 -0.10
N ALA A 210 -1.28 -32.87 -0.77
CA ALA A 210 -0.83 -31.60 -0.21
C ALA A 210 -1.99 -30.61 0.00
N LEU A 211 -2.92 -30.50 -0.95
CA LEU A 211 -4.09 -29.62 -0.88
C LEU A 211 -5.20 -30.15 0.05
N GLY A 212 -5.32 -31.47 0.19
CA GLY A 212 -6.45 -32.13 0.85
C GLY A 212 -7.75 -32.14 0.02
N TYR A 213 -7.69 -31.74 -1.25
CA TYR A 213 -8.81 -31.77 -2.19
C TYR A 213 -8.30 -31.91 -3.63
N ARG A 214 -9.21 -32.11 -4.59
CA ARG A 214 -8.87 -32.26 -6.02
C ARG A 214 -8.16 -31.01 -6.56
N PRO A 215 -6.97 -31.14 -7.16
CA PRO A 215 -6.28 -30.04 -7.81
C PRO A 215 -7.22 -29.25 -8.75
N PRO A 216 -7.23 -27.90 -8.67
CA PRO A 216 -8.05 -27.08 -9.54
C PRO A 216 -7.53 -27.11 -10.99
N PRO A 217 -8.37 -26.74 -11.99
CA PRO A 217 -7.89 -26.59 -13.36
C PRO A 217 -6.82 -25.49 -13.44
N GLY A 218 -5.79 -25.72 -14.27
CA GLY A 218 -4.64 -24.82 -14.39
C GLY A 218 -3.56 -25.03 -13.32
N SER A 219 -3.69 -26.03 -12.45
CA SER A 219 -2.58 -26.46 -11.59
C SER A 219 -1.56 -27.32 -12.35
N LEU A 220 -0.39 -27.50 -11.75
CA LEU A 220 0.69 -28.32 -12.29
C LEU A 220 0.21 -29.73 -12.65
N ALA A 221 -0.53 -30.38 -11.76
CA ALA A 221 -1.10 -31.70 -12.01
C ALA A 221 -2.10 -31.70 -13.17
N ALA A 222 -2.97 -30.69 -13.26
CA ALA A 222 -3.96 -30.59 -14.33
C ALA A 222 -3.29 -30.40 -15.71
N GLU A 223 -2.24 -29.58 -15.76
CA GLU A 223 -1.43 -29.38 -16.96
C GLU A 223 -0.63 -30.63 -17.35
N ALA A 224 0.00 -31.30 -16.38
CA ALA A 224 0.71 -32.56 -16.61
C ALA A 224 -0.23 -33.65 -17.16
N GLN A 225 -1.45 -33.77 -16.62
CA GLN A 225 -2.47 -34.69 -17.16
C GLN A 225 -2.84 -34.35 -18.60
N SER A 226 -2.99 -33.05 -18.91
CA SER A 226 -3.32 -32.57 -20.26
C SER A 226 -2.20 -32.81 -21.27
N ALA A 227 -0.94 -32.71 -20.83
CA ALA A 227 0.24 -33.01 -21.65
C ALA A 227 0.41 -34.53 -21.85
N ALA A 228 0.29 -35.32 -20.79
CA ALA A 228 0.35 -36.78 -20.85
C ALA A 228 -0.75 -37.38 -21.73
N ALA A 229 -1.94 -36.77 -21.80
CA ALA A 229 -2.99 -37.19 -22.72
C ALA A 229 -2.58 -37.10 -24.20
N LYS A 230 -1.62 -36.23 -24.54
CA LYS A 230 -1.06 -36.12 -25.90
C LYS A 230 0.07 -37.12 -26.13
N HIS A 231 0.76 -37.54 -25.07
CA HIS A 231 1.92 -38.43 -25.10
C HIS A 231 1.85 -39.49 -23.99
N PRO A 232 0.89 -40.43 -24.04
CA PRO A 232 0.64 -41.36 -22.93
C PRO A 232 1.84 -42.26 -22.64
N ASP A 233 2.58 -42.63 -23.68
CA ASP A 233 3.76 -43.51 -23.62
C ASP A 233 5.08 -42.77 -23.36
N ALA A 234 5.06 -41.44 -23.16
CA ALA A 234 6.26 -40.71 -22.81
C ALA A 234 6.79 -41.16 -21.43
N ASN A 235 8.11 -41.12 -21.27
CA ASN A 235 8.75 -41.35 -19.99
C ASN A 235 9.78 -40.25 -19.81
N GLY A 236 9.43 -39.24 -19.02
CA GLY A 236 10.31 -38.09 -18.78
C GLY A 236 11.55 -38.47 -17.98
N GLY A 237 11.54 -39.66 -17.35
CA GLY A 237 12.62 -40.12 -16.48
C GLY A 237 12.82 -39.20 -15.28
N VAL A 238 11.77 -38.46 -14.91
CA VAL A 238 11.85 -37.44 -13.87
C VAL A 238 11.88 -38.14 -12.52
N ASP A 239 12.85 -37.78 -11.68
CA ASP A 239 12.99 -38.39 -10.36
C ASP A 239 11.70 -38.18 -9.54
N PRO A 240 11.07 -39.25 -9.03
CA PRO A 240 9.84 -39.14 -8.27
C PRO A 240 9.89 -38.17 -7.09
N ALA A 241 11.06 -37.96 -6.47
CA ALA A 241 11.20 -36.98 -5.39
C ALA A 241 11.08 -35.54 -5.90
N THR A 242 11.60 -35.25 -7.10
CA THR A 242 11.44 -33.93 -7.74
C THR A 242 10.00 -33.63 -8.12
N LEU A 243 9.25 -34.64 -8.60
CA LEU A 243 7.81 -34.51 -8.87
C LEU A 243 7.03 -34.19 -7.58
N ALA A 244 7.31 -34.91 -6.48
CA ALA A 244 6.65 -34.67 -5.19
C ALA A 244 6.96 -33.27 -4.66
N GLN A 245 8.22 -32.83 -4.73
CA GLN A 245 8.60 -31.47 -4.32
C GLN A 245 7.90 -30.41 -5.16
N ALA A 246 7.79 -30.62 -6.47
CA ALA A 246 7.11 -29.68 -7.35
C ALA A 246 5.62 -29.57 -7.03
N ALA A 247 4.95 -30.70 -6.78
CA ALA A 247 3.55 -30.75 -6.38
C ALA A 247 3.30 -30.01 -5.04
N ILE A 248 4.18 -30.15 -4.05
CA ILE A 248 4.06 -29.44 -2.76
C ILE A 248 4.20 -27.92 -2.95
N VAL A 249 5.15 -27.48 -3.78
CA VAL A 249 5.35 -26.05 -4.07
C VAL A 249 4.14 -25.48 -4.79
N ASP A 250 3.59 -26.19 -5.77
CA ASP A 250 2.40 -25.75 -6.50
C ASP A 250 1.16 -25.69 -5.60
N ALA A 251 0.92 -26.73 -4.79
CA ALA A 251 -0.15 -26.74 -3.80
C ALA A 251 -0.09 -25.53 -2.86
N ARG A 252 1.11 -25.18 -2.37
CA ARG A 252 1.31 -23.98 -1.55
C ARG A 252 0.98 -22.69 -2.30
N ASN A 253 1.37 -22.59 -3.57
CA ASN A 253 1.05 -21.42 -4.40
C ASN A 253 -0.46 -21.29 -4.64
N ILE A 254 -1.16 -22.40 -4.80
CA ILE A 254 -2.63 -22.43 -4.95
C ILE A 254 -3.29 -21.98 -3.65
N GLU A 255 -2.82 -22.44 -2.50
CA GLU A 255 -3.33 -21.98 -1.21
C GLU A 255 -3.10 -20.48 -1.00
N THR A 256 -1.93 -19.94 -1.35
CA THR A 256 -1.69 -18.49 -1.24
C THR A 256 -2.57 -17.70 -2.18
N HIS A 257 -2.77 -18.14 -3.43
CA HIS A 257 -3.70 -17.49 -4.37
C HIS A 257 -5.14 -17.59 -3.90
N ARG A 258 -5.54 -18.73 -3.34
CA ARG A 258 -6.87 -18.91 -2.77
C ARG A 258 -7.05 -18.04 -1.54
N GLN A 259 -6.06 -17.91 -0.67
CA GLN A 259 -6.10 -16.97 0.45
C GLN A 259 -6.11 -15.51 -0.02
N ALA A 260 -5.44 -15.17 -1.12
CA ALA A 260 -5.47 -13.82 -1.69
C ALA A 260 -6.82 -13.49 -2.34
N SER A 261 -7.50 -14.48 -2.96
CA SER A 261 -8.83 -14.31 -3.54
C SER A 261 -9.97 -14.45 -2.53
N THR A 262 -9.77 -15.24 -1.47
CA THR A 262 -10.71 -15.44 -0.36
C THR A 262 -10.48 -14.44 0.77
N SER A 263 -9.31 -13.80 0.85
CA SER A 263 -9.16 -12.54 1.54
C SER A 263 -10.25 -11.68 0.92
N PRO A 264 -11.29 -11.31 1.68
CA PRO A 264 -12.37 -10.51 1.15
C PRO A 264 -11.66 -9.32 0.54
N GLN A 265 -11.68 -9.26 -0.79
CA GLN A 265 -11.29 -8.09 -1.56
C GLN A 265 -11.96 -6.97 -0.79
N THR A 266 -11.15 -6.21 -0.05
CA THR A 266 -11.61 -5.39 1.07
C THR A 266 -12.78 -4.62 0.52
N SER A 267 -13.99 -5.08 0.87
CA SER A 267 -15.18 -4.29 0.64
C SER A 267 -14.84 -3.07 1.43
N PRO A 268 -14.50 -1.96 0.73
CA PRO A 268 -13.60 -0.91 1.23
C PRO A 268 -14.05 -0.66 2.65
N GLU A 269 -13.23 -1.06 3.63
CA GLU A 269 -13.70 -1.25 5.00
C GLU A 269 -14.41 0.02 5.40
N VAL A 270 -15.75 -0.03 5.36
CA VAL A 270 -16.55 1.18 5.43
C VAL A 270 -16.37 1.59 6.86
N SER A 271 -15.54 2.60 7.08
CA SER A 271 -15.20 3.09 8.40
C SER A 271 -16.49 3.65 8.99
N LEU A 272 -17.23 2.80 9.72
CA LEU A 272 -18.53 3.12 10.27
C LEU A 272 -18.45 4.32 11.24
N SER A 273 -17.26 4.61 11.76
CA SER A 273 -16.94 5.76 12.60
C SER A 273 -16.90 7.10 11.85
N THR A 274 -16.69 7.12 10.53
CA THR A 274 -16.60 8.36 9.74
C THR A 274 -17.76 8.55 8.77
N ILE A 275 -18.67 7.57 8.69
CA ILE A 275 -19.80 7.62 7.77
C ILE A 275 -20.72 8.82 8.06
N THR A 276 -21.18 9.46 6.98
CA THR A 276 -22.17 10.54 6.99
C THR A 276 -23.60 9.99 6.84
N GLU A 277 -24.61 10.80 7.18
CA GLU A 277 -26.02 10.39 7.06
C GLU A 277 -26.42 10.04 5.62
N ASP A 278 -25.95 10.82 4.64
CA ASP A 278 -26.24 10.60 3.22
C ASP A 278 -25.59 9.31 2.70
N GLU A 279 -24.36 9.00 3.13
CA GLU A 279 -23.68 7.74 2.80
C GLU A 279 -24.42 6.54 3.41
N ALA A 280 -24.85 6.63 4.68
CA ALA A 280 -25.61 5.57 5.33
C ALA A 280 -26.96 5.32 4.63
N ARG A 281 -27.64 6.37 4.15
CA ARG A 281 -28.89 6.26 3.40
C ARG A 281 -28.67 5.65 2.01
N THR A 282 -27.56 6.03 1.37
CA THR A 282 -27.15 5.48 0.06
C THR A 282 -26.83 3.99 0.17
N LEU A 283 -26.08 3.57 1.21
CA LEU A 283 -25.80 2.15 1.48
C LEU A 283 -27.08 1.34 1.69
N GLN A 284 -28.02 1.85 2.49
CA GLN A 284 -29.31 1.19 2.72
C GLN A 284 -30.12 1.04 1.43
N SER A 285 -30.17 2.10 0.60
CA SER A 285 -30.89 2.05 -0.68
C SER A 285 -30.24 1.07 -1.66
N ALA A 286 -28.91 1.00 -1.72
CA ALA A 286 -28.19 0.09 -2.59
C ALA A 286 -28.41 -1.38 -2.17
N GLU A 287 -28.36 -1.66 -0.87
CA GLU A 287 -28.58 -3.00 -0.34
C GLU A 287 -30.05 -3.44 -0.52
N GLN A 288 -31.02 -2.56 -0.22
CA GLN A 288 -32.44 -2.83 -0.46
C GLN A 288 -32.75 -3.10 -1.94
N LYS A 289 -32.11 -2.36 -2.85
CA LYS A 289 -32.27 -2.56 -4.30
C LYS A 289 -31.69 -3.90 -4.75
N THR A 290 -30.61 -4.36 -4.12
CA THR A 290 -29.93 -5.62 -4.45
C THR A 290 -30.69 -6.82 -3.90
N LEU A 291 -31.14 -6.73 -2.65
CA LEU A 291 -31.90 -7.80 -1.99
C LEU A 291 -33.36 -7.85 -2.45
N GLY A 292 -33.93 -6.72 -2.87
CA GLY A 292 -35.36 -6.59 -3.17
C GLY A 292 -36.26 -6.47 -1.94
N TYR A 293 -35.68 -6.42 -0.73
CA TYR A 293 -36.37 -6.25 0.54
C TYR A 293 -35.51 -5.45 1.52
N ARG A 294 -36.09 -5.04 2.65
CA ARG A 294 -35.41 -4.23 3.66
C ARG A 294 -34.18 -5.00 4.22
N PRO A 295 -32.99 -4.36 4.31
CA PRO A 295 -31.79 -5.02 4.83
C PRO A 295 -32.01 -5.59 6.24
N PRO A 296 -31.46 -6.79 6.55
CA PRO A 296 -31.56 -7.37 7.87
C PRO A 296 -30.78 -6.53 8.90
N SER A 297 -31.13 -6.63 10.18
CA SER A 297 -30.59 -5.75 11.24
C SER A 297 -29.08 -5.89 11.50
N ASP A 298 -28.50 -7.00 11.09
CA ASP A 298 -27.09 -7.32 11.15
C ASP A 298 -26.30 -6.86 9.91
N SER A 299 -26.97 -6.35 8.88
CA SER A 299 -26.33 -5.80 7.67
C SER A 299 -25.46 -4.57 7.96
N VAL A 300 -24.47 -4.33 7.08
CA VAL A 300 -23.61 -3.14 7.15
C VAL A 300 -24.42 -1.86 7.03
N ALA A 301 -25.45 -1.83 6.18
CA ALA A 301 -26.33 -0.67 6.07
C ALA A 301 -27.13 -0.41 7.35
N ALA A 302 -27.64 -1.45 8.01
CA ALA A 302 -28.36 -1.32 9.28
C ALA A 302 -27.43 -0.84 10.40
N GLN A 303 -26.20 -1.35 10.46
CA GLN A 303 -25.18 -0.91 11.41
C GLN A 303 -24.79 0.56 11.20
N ALA A 304 -24.62 0.99 9.94
CA ALA A 304 -24.35 2.39 9.59
C ALA A 304 -25.45 3.33 10.08
N GLN A 305 -26.72 3.01 9.81
CA GLN A 305 -27.87 3.80 10.31
C GLN A 305 -27.92 3.84 11.83
N SER A 306 -27.72 2.69 12.50
CA SER A 306 -27.68 2.61 13.96
C SER A 306 -26.63 3.53 14.60
N ILE A 307 -25.48 3.70 13.94
CA ILE A 307 -24.41 4.59 14.42
C ILE A 307 -24.77 6.06 14.22
N ILE A 308 -25.41 6.41 13.09
CA ILE A 308 -25.90 7.78 12.84
C ILE A 308 -26.98 8.14 13.87
N ASP A 309 -27.97 7.27 14.08
CA ASP A 309 -29.05 7.46 15.05
C ASP A 309 -28.47 7.70 16.46
N ARG A 310 -27.43 6.94 16.83
CA ARG A 310 -26.73 7.12 18.11
C ARG A 310 -26.05 8.48 18.23
N ARG A 311 -25.38 8.96 17.17
CA ARG A 311 -24.74 10.29 17.17
C ARG A 311 -25.75 11.42 17.27
N VAL A 312 -26.89 11.29 16.59
CA VAL A 312 -27.99 12.26 16.68
C VAL A 312 -28.52 12.31 18.11
N GLN A 313 -28.73 11.16 18.73
CA GLN A 313 -29.17 11.08 20.14
C GLN A 313 -28.17 11.75 21.08
N GLU A 314 -26.87 11.42 20.98
CA GLU A 314 -25.80 11.99 21.80
C GLU A 314 -25.65 13.52 21.60
N GLY A 315 -25.85 14.02 20.37
CA GLY A 315 -25.86 15.44 20.05
C GLY A 315 -27.03 16.21 20.69
N THR A 316 -28.20 15.59 20.77
CA THR A 316 -29.37 16.21 21.40
C THR A 316 -29.25 16.27 22.93
N ASP A 317 -28.68 15.22 23.55
CA ASP A 317 -28.48 15.18 25.00
C ASP A 317 -27.44 16.20 25.46
N THR A 318 -26.40 16.44 24.66
CA THR A 318 -25.39 17.47 24.95
C THR A 318 -25.93 18.89 24.78
N ALA A 319 -26.76 19.15 23.77
CA ALA A 319 -27.43 20.45 23.60
C ALA A 319 -28.45 20.73 24.71
N ALA A 320 -29.18 19.70 25.16
CA ALA A 320 -30.11 19.82 26.30
C ALA A 320 -29.37 20.07 27.61
N ALA A 321 -28.24 19.38 27.86
CA ALA A 321 -27.41 19.59 29.04
C ALA A 321 -26.76 20.99 29.08
N GLN A 322 -26.35 21.53 27.92
CA GLN A 322 -25.82 22.90 27.85
C GLN A 322 -26.90 23.95 28.11
N ASN A 323 -28.13 23.77 27.61
CA ASN A 323 -29.24 24.68 27.92
C ASN A 323 -29.66 24.63 29.40
N LEU A 324 -29.57 23.45 30.06
CA LEU A 324 -29.83 23.34 31.49
C LEU A 324 -28.73 24.01 32.36
N ALA A 325 -27.49 24.07 31.87
CA ALA A 325 -26.39 24.74 32.55
C ALA A 325 -26.50 26.27 32.47
N CYS A 326 -27.03 26.83 31.37
CA CYS A 326 -27.21 28.27 31.21
C CYS A 326 -28.41 28.84 31.98
N GLN A 327 -29.35 28.02 32.45
CA GLN A 327 -30.50 28.48 33.25
C GLN A 327 -30.23 28.53 34.76
N ASN A 328 -29.08 28.02 35.23
CA ASN A 328 -28.77 27.95 36.66
C ASN A 328 -27.74 29.00 37.13
N THR A 329 -27.36 29.97 36.29
CA THR A 329 -26.36 31.00 36.65
C THR A 329 -26.93 32.36 37.04
N ASP A 330 -28.25 32.58 36.99
CA ASP A 330 -28.85 33.89 37.27
C ASP A 330 -29.48 34.05 38.67
N ASP A 331 -29.38 33.07 39.56
CA ASP A 331 -29.92 33.18 40.94
C ASP A 331 -28.86 32.95 42.03
N SER A 332 -27.83 33.79 42.00
CA SER A 332 -26.86 33.92 43.11
C SER A 332 -26.45 35.38 43.29
N SER A 333 -27.46 36.24 43.46
CA SER A 333 -27.27 37.52 44.15
C SER A 333 -27.19 37.25 45.66
N GLU A 334 -26.20 37.86 46.31
CA GLU A 334 -26.04 38.00 47.76
C GLU A 334 -25.85 36.73 48.61
N ARG A 335 -24.62 36.18 48.60
CA ARG A 335 -24.07 35.60 49.84
C ARG A 335 -22.74 36.24 50.18
N LYS A 336 -22.74 36.93 51.33
CA LYS A 336 -21.61 37.60 51.96
C LYS A 336 -20.45 36.61 52.21
N PRO A 337 -19.19 37.03 52.01
CA PRO A 337 -18.03 36.22 52.34
C PRO A 337 -17.85 36.20 53.86
N GLY A 338 -18.24 35.08 54.48
CA GLY A 338 -18.00 34.78 55.88
C GLY A 338 -17.22 33.48 56.01
N ASP A 339 -15.95 33.63 56.34
CA ASP A 339 -15.15 32.77 57.22
C ASP A 339 -15.01 31.26 56.93
N VAL A 340 -13.85 30.93 56.35
CA VAL A 340 -12.91 29.85 56.70
C VAL A 340 -13.46 28.51 57.23
N GLY A 341 -13.19 27.44 56.46
CA GLY A 341 -13.28 26.05 56.92
C GLY A 341 -12.34 25.12 56.13
N LEU A 342 -11.07 25.09 56.53
CA LEU A 342 -10.01 24.18 56.04
C LEU A 342 -10.33 22.71 56.35
N GLN A 343 -11.16 22.02 55.57
CA GLN A 343 -11.31 20.56 55.64
C GLN A 343 -11.73 20.00 54.28
N GLY A 344 -10.77 19.73 53.39
CA GLY A 344 -11.10 19.17 52.07
C GLY A 344 -9.95 18.58 51.25
N SER A 345 -8.74 18.50 51.80
CA SER A 345 -7.58 17.95 51.08
C SER A 345 -7.51 16.43 51.05
N GLU A 346 -8.27 15.72 51.90
CA GLU A 346 -8.21 14.24 51.95
C GLU A 346 -9.13 13.55 50.94
N ARG A 347 -10.24 14.16 50.51
CA ARG A 347 -11.16 13.53 49.54
C ARG A 347 -10.65 13.54 48.10
N ARG A 348 -9.63 14.34 47.78
CA ARG A 348 -9.03 14.39 46.43
C ARG A 348 -8.02 13.26 46.18
N LYS A 349 -7.41 12.70 47.23
CA LYS A 349 -6.47 11.58 47.08
C LYS A 349 -7.15 10.24 46.80
N THR A 350 -8.36 10.01 47.31
CA THR A 350 -9.07 8.74 47.07
C THR A 350 -9.69 8.67 45.67
N ARG A 351 -10.13 9.79 45.09
CA ARG A 351 -10.74 9.80 43.76
C ARG A 351 -9.73 9.59 42.62
N ALA A 352 -8.49 10.08 42.77
CA ALA A 352 -7.42 9.83 41.79
C ALA A 352 -7.00 8.34 41.75
N ARG A 353 -7.08 7.64 42.88
CA ARG A 353 -6.71 6.22 42.96
C ARG A 353 -7.75 5.28 42.33
N VAL A 354 -9.03 5.65 42.38
CA VAL A 354 -10.11 4.87 41.74
C VAL A 354 -10.05 5.01 40.20
N MET A 355 -9.84 6.23 39.69
CA MET A 355 -9.80 6.48 38.23
C MET A 355 -8.62 5.79 37.54
N ALA A 356 -7.45 5.70 38.19
CA ALA A 356 -6.28 5.00 37.63
C ALA A 356 -6.48 3.47 37.51
N SER A 357 -7.31 2.89 38.39
CA SER A 357 -7.61 1.44 38.34
C SER A 357 -8.61 1.07 37.23
N GLU A 358 -9.50 2.00 36.86
CA GLU A 358 -10.50 1.79 35.81
C GLU A 358 -9.93 1.93 34.40
N THR A 359 -8.97 2.84 34.18
CA THR A 359 -8.25 2.94 32.89
C THR A 359 -7.36 1.73 32.65
N ALA A 360 -6.69 1.20 33.67
CA ALA A 360 -5.90 -0.02 33.54
C ALA A 360 -6.77 -1.24 33.15
N ARG A 361 -7.99 -1.35 33.70
CA ARG A 361 -8.94 -2.42 33.31
C ARG A 361 -9.43 -2.28 31.87
N ARG A 362 -9.74 -1.06 31.41
CA ARG A 362 -10.18 -0.84 30.02
C ARG A 362 -9.09 -1.15 28.98
N ILE A 363 -7.83 -0.85 29.28
CA ILE A 363 -6.71 -1.17 28.38
C ILE A 363 -6.49 -2.69 28.28
N ALA A 364 -6.68 -3.42 29.39
CA ALA A 364 -6.55 -4.88 29.41
C ALA A 364 -7.67 -5.60 28.64
N THR A 365 -8.89 -5.04 28.56
CA THR A 365 -10.01 -5.68 27.84
C THR A 365 -9.92 -5.51 26.31
N VAL A 366 -9.27 -4.45 25.83
CA VAL A 366 -9.17 -4.16 24.38
C VAL A 366 -8.09 -5.02 23.69
N ARG A 367 -7.15 -5.60 24.43
CA ARG A 367 -6.19 -6.59 23.94
C ARG A 367 -6.54 -7.97 24.49
N GLY A 368 -7.53 -8.61 23.86
CA GLY A 368 -7.93 -9.98 24.21
C GLY A 368 -6.73 -10.91 24.34
N ASN A 369 -6.71 -11.66 25.45
CA ASN A 369 -5.76 -12.73 25.83
C ASN A 369 -4.61 -12.35 26.78
N ILE A 370 -4.89 -11.64 27.88
CA ILE A 370 -4.01 -11.69 29.05
C ILE A 370 -4.82 -12.26 30.22
N SER A 371 -4.41 -13.42 30.74
CA SER A 371 -5.11 -14.05 31.87
C SER A 371 -4.79 -13.29 33.16
N GLU A 372 -5.69 -13.33 34.14
CA GLU A 372 -5.51 -12.62 35.42
C GLU A 372 -4.21 -13.03 36.15
N LYS A 373 -3.69 -14.25 35.87
CA LYS A 373 -2.40 -14.73 36.39
C LYS A 373 -1.19 -14.00 35.82
N ASP A 374 -1.24 -13.55 34.58
CA ASP A 374 -0.13 -12.88 33.90
C ASP A 374 0.04 -11.44 34.41
N ILE A 375 -1.05 -10.82 34.88
CA ILE A 375 -1.04 -9.48 35.49
C ILE A 375 -0.30 -9.50 36.83
N TYR A 376 -0.48 -10.55 37.65
CA TYR A 376 0.26 -10.70 38.91
C TYR A 376 1.73 -11.06 38.70
N ALA A 377 2.06 -11.79 37.64
CA ALA A 377 3.45 -12.10 37.29
C ALA A 377 4.25 -10.85 36.86
N LEU A 378 3.62 -9.93 36.14
CA LEU A 378 4.26 -8.67 35.73
C LEU A 378 4.45 -7.68 36.88
N ALA A 379 3.54 -7.64 37.85
CA ALA A 379 3.68 -6.82 39.06
C ALA A 379 4.83 -7.31 39.97
N ALA A 380 5.16 -8.59 39.95
CA ALA A 380 6.27 -9.17 40.73
C ALA A 380 7.66 -8.88 40.11
N LEU A 381 7.72 -8.48 38.83
CA LEU A 381 8.98 -8.25 38.11
C LEU A 381 9.52 -6.82 38.23
N GLY A 382 8.87 -5.92 38.98
CA GLY A 382 9.43 -4.61 39.35
C GLY A 382 9.82 -3.74 38.14
N VAL A 383 9.09 -3.84 37.03
CA VAL A 383 9.38 -3.06 35.83
C VAL A 383 8.69 -1.69 35.96
N ASP A 384 9.44 -0.69 36.39
CA ASP A 384 9.01 0.70 36.42
C ASP A 384 8.86 1.23 34.98
N PHE A 385 7.63 1.24 34.48
CA PHE A 385 7.28 1.63 33.10
C PHE A 385 7.19 3.16 32.89
N TRP A 386 8.02 3.95 33.59
CA TRP A 386 8.07 5.40 33.44
C TRP A 386 9.53 5.91 33.52
N THR A 387 10.20 5.89 32.36
CA THR A 387 11.20 6.89 31.94
C THR A 387 11.16 7.01 30.43
#